data_AF-A0A137SHA9-F1
#
_entry.id   AF-A0A137SHA9-F1
#
_cell.length_a   1.000
_cell.length_b   1.000
_cell.length_c   1.000
_cell.angle_alpha   90.00
_cell.angle_beta   90.00
_cell.angle_gamma   90.00
#
_symmetry.space_group_name_H-M   'P 1'
#
loop_
_entity.id
_entity.type
_entity.pdbx_description
1 polymer ?
#
loop_
_entity_poly.entity_id
_entity_poly.type
_entity_poly.pdbx_seq_one_letter_code
_entity_poly.pdbx_strand_id
1 'polypeptide(L)'
;MKDGETVKRINIDGQADGMPAAAQLKMYRAAIKSIARRGQINAAAILYTGRISENSDTEVLVIEHEHRLGVSSNKVIGYKIRNGSISWAEPVSQEKPFEWFYDGKDGQS
;
A
#
# COMPACT_ATOMS: atom_id res chain seq x y z
N MET A 1 5.70 -1.51 23.03
CA MET A 1 4.84 -2.69 23.25
C MET A 1 4.74 -3.48 21.96
N LYS A 2 4.74 -4.82 22.04
CA LYS A 2 4.72 -5.78 20.92
C LYS A 2 3.59 -6.79 21.18
N ASP A 3 2.36 -6.30 21.26
CA ASP A 3 1.17 -7.10 21.63
C ASP A 3 0.47 -7.77 20.44
N GLY A 4 0.74 -7.32 19.21
CA GLY A 4 0.16 -7.90 18.00
C GLY A 4 -1.27 -7.44 17.69
N GLU A 5 -1.87 -6.63 18.55
CA GLU A 5 -3.24 -6.11 18.42
C GLU A 5 -3.25 -4.59 18.20
N THR A 6 -2.22 -3.88 18.66
CA THR A 6 -2.17 -2.43 18.58
C THR A 6 -1.93 -1.93 17.15
N VAL A 7 -2.94 -1.25 16.59
CA VAL A 7 -2.78 -0.43 15.38
C VAL A 7 -1.96 0.81 15.74
N LYS A 8 -0.70 0.85 15.32
CA LYS A 8 0.13 2.05 15.45
C LYS A 8 -0.09 2.98 14.27
N ARG A 9 -0.64 4.16 14.55
CA ARG A 9 -0.64 5.26 13.59
C ARG A 9 0.77 5.84 13.51
N ILE A 10 1.42 5.70 12.36
CA ILE A 10 2.66 6.41 12.06
C ILE A 10 2.22 7.70 11.37
N ASN A 11 2.31 8.80 12.09
CA ASN A 11 2.19 10.11 11.46
C ASN A 11 3.54 10.41 10.83
N ILE A 12 3.59 10.50 9.50
CA ILE A 12 4.72 11.14 8.84
C ILE A 12 4.44 12.64 8.93
N ASP A 13 4.83 13.24 10.06
CA ASP A 13 4.56 14.63 10.44
C ASP A 13 4.79 15.59 9.29
N GLY A 14 3.74 16.15 8.66
CA GLY A 14 3.74 17.31 7.73
C GLY A 14 4.72 17.32 6.55
N GLN A 15 5.69 16.40 6.49
CA GLN A 15 6.77 16.31 5.52
C GLN A 15 6.23 15.85 4.17
N ALA A 16 5.09 15.16 4.19
CA ALA A 16 4.34 14.77 3.00
C ALA A 16 3.46 15.91 2.44
N ASP A 17 3.17 16.94 3.25
CA ASP A 17 2.20 17.96 2.90
C ASP A 17 2.74 18.81 1.75
N GLY A 18 1.98 18.86 0.65
CA GLY A 18 2.39 19.54 -0.58
C GLY A 18 3.29 18.71 -1.52
N MET A 19 3.73 17.51 -1.11
CA MET A 19 4.45 16.61 -2.02
C MET A 19 3.49 15.96 -3.03
N PRO A 20 3.94 15.67 -4.27
CA PRO A 20 3.17 14.85 -5.20
C PRO A 20 2.85 13.47 -4.60
N ALA A 21 1.63 12.96 -4.83
CA ALA A 21 1.17 11.69 -4.27
C ALA A 21 2.14 10.52 -4.51
N ALA A 22 2.73 10.45 -5.70
CA ALA A 22 3.74 9.43 -6.03
C ALA A 22 5.00 9.50 -5.14
N ALA A 23 5.41 10.71 -4.73
CA ALA A 23 6.55 10.90 -3.84
C ALA A 23 6.18 10.54 -2.39
N GLN A 24 4.96 10.86 -1.95
CA GLN A 24 4.45 10.43 -0.65
C GLN A 24 4.41 8.90 -0.54
N LEU A 25 3.93 8.22 -1.59
CA LEU A 25 3.86 6.76 -1.62
C LEU A 25 5.25 6.11 -1.49
N LYS A 26 6.27 6.65 -2.17
CA LYS A 26 7.67 6.20 -1.99
C LYS A 26 8.14 6.35 -0.55
N MET A 27 7.82 7.47 0.09
CA MET A 27 8.18 7.74 1.48
C MET A 27 7.49 6.75 2.44
N TYR A 28 6.19 6.49 2.26
CA TYR A 28 5.46 5.48 3.05
C TYR A 28 6.07 4.09 2.91
N ARG A 29 6.38 3.65 1.68
CA ARG A 29 7.05 2.35 1.44
C ARG A 29 8.40 2.26 2.15
N ALA A 30 9.22 3.32 2.11
CA ALA A 30 10.51 3.37 2.79
C ALA A 30 10.36 3.30 4.32
N ALA A 31 9.39 4.01 4.88
CA ALA A 31 9.10 3.99 6.32
C ALA A 31 8.65 2.59 6.78
N ILE A 32 7.72 1.96 6.04
CA ILE A 32 7.26 0.60 6.33
C ILE A 32 8.42 -0.39 6.25
N LYS A 33 9.25 -0.33 5.20
CA LYS A 33 10.45 -1.18 5.05
C LYS A 33 11.39 -1.04 6.25
N SER A 34 11.65 0.18 6.73
CA SER A 34 12.49 0.43 7.91
C SER A 34 11.96 -0.25 9.18
N ILE A 35 10.64 -0.23 9.39
CA ILE A 35 9.98 -0.83 10.55
C ILE A 35 9.91 -2.36 10.42
N ALA A 36 9.62 -2.88 9.23
CA ALA A 36 9.62 -4.30 8.92
C ALA A 36 11.00 -4.93 9.17
N ARG A 37 12.09 -4.28 8.73
CA ARG A 37 13.47 -4.75 8.96
C ARG A 37 13.87 -4.81 10.43
N ARG A 38 13.23 -4.03 11.30
CA ARG A 38 13.40 -4.08 12.76
C ARG A 38 12.56 -5.18 13.42
N GLY A 39 11.79 -5.95 12.65
CA GLY A 39 10.91 -7.00 13.15
C GLY A 39 9.78 -6.47 14.05
N GLN A 40 9.34 -5.23 13.82
CA GLN A 40 8.36 -4.56 14.66
C GLN A 40 6.92 -4.75 14.20
N ILE A 41 6.72 -5.24 12.98
CA ILE A 41 5.41 -5.53 12.38
C ILE A 41 5.45 -6.89 11.69
N ASN A 42 4.29 -7.51 11.52
CA ASN A 42 4.12 -8.76 10.76
C ASN A 42 3.39 -8.54 9.44
N ALA A 43 2.70 -7.42 9.30
CA ALA A 43 1.99 -7.02 8.09
C ALA A 43 1.98 -5.51 7.97
N ALA A 44 1.78 -5.01 6.76
CA ALA A 44 1.46 -3.62 6.50
C ALA A 44 0.51 -3.53 5.30
N ALA A 45 -0.15 -2.38 5.17
CA ALA A 45 -0.85 -2.00 3.96
C ALA A 45 -0.74 -0.49 3.72
N ILE A 46 -0.77 -0.11 2.45
CA ILE A 46 -0.96 1.29 2.03
C ILE A 46 -2.23 1.35 1.19
N LEU A 47 -3.15 2.23 1.59
CA LEU A 47 -4.40 2.48 0.88
C LEU A 47 -4.33 3.86 0.25
N TYR A 48 -4.59 3.95 -1.04
CA TYR A 48 -4.63 5.22 -1.75
C TYR A 48 -5.55 5.13 -2.97
N THR A 49 -6.07 6.27 -3.41
CA THR A 49 -6.86 6.37 -4.63
C THR A 49 -6.00 6.77 -5.82
N GLY A 50 -6.43 6.42 -7.02
CA GLY A 50 -5.77 6.77 -8.26
C GLY A 50 -6.66 6.53 -9.48
N ARG A 51 -6.04 6.57 -10.66
CA ARG A 51 -6.66 6.19 -11.93
C ARG A 51 -5.90 5.03 -12.56
N ILE A 52 -6.59 4.18 -13.33
CA ILE A 52 -5.96 3.02 -14.00
C ILE A 52 -4.87 3.46 -14.99
N SER A 53 -5.07 4.57 -15.68
CA SER A 53 -4.11 5.18 -16.59
C SER A 53 -4.40 6.67 -16.73
N GLU A 54 -3.47 7.42 -17.33
CA GLU A 54 -3.64 8.86 -17.59
C GLU A 54 -4.89 9.16 -18.45
N ASN A 55 -5.25 8.24 -19.33
CA ASN A 55 -6.38 8.37 -20.26
C ASN A 55 -7.68 7.73 -19.74
N SER A 56 -7.71 7.21 -18.52
CA SER A 56 -8.89 6.55 -17.96
C SER A 56 -9.54 7.39 -16.86
N ASP A 57 -10.84 7.62 -16.99
CA ASP A 57 -11.66 8.21 -15.92
C ASP A 57 -12.02 7.19 -14.82
N THR A 58 -11.50 5.96 -14.89
CA THR A 58 -11.78 4.94 -13.89
C THR A 58 -10.95 5.21 -12.64
N GLU A 59 -11.62 5.72 -11.62
CA GLU A 59 -11.06 5.85 -10.28
C GLU A 59 -10.93 4.49 -9.61
N VAL A 60 -9.83 4.28 -8.90
CA VAL A 60 -9.53 3.04 -8.21
C VAL A 60 -9.08 3.31 -6.78
N LEU A 61 -9.46 2.43 -5.86
CA LEU A 61 -8.80 2.23 -4.58
C LEU A 61 -7.74 1.16 -4.78
N VAL A 62 -6.49 1.48 -4.43
CA VAL A 62 -5.38 0.53 -4.42
C VAL A 62 -5.04 0.20 -2.98
N ILE A 63 -4.87 -1.09 -2.70
CA ILE A 63 -4.38 -1.63 -1.44
C ILE A 63 -3.10 -2.39 -1.75
N GLU A 64 -1.95 -1.78 -1.47
CA GLU A 64 -0.67 -2.50 -1.42
C GLU A 64 -0.61 -3.19 -0.07
N HIS A 65 -0.29 -4.49 -0.02
CA HIS A 65 -0.10 -5.17 1.25
C HIS A 65 0.94 -6.27 1.20
N GLU A 66 1.65 -6.44 2.32
CA GLU A 66 2.55 -7.56 2.54
C GLU A 66 2.35 -8.12 3.94
N HIS A 67 2.51 -9.43 4.05
CA HIS A 67 2.61 -10.16 5.30
C HIS A 67 3.92 -10.93 5.33
N ARG A 68 4.62 -10.88 6.47
CA ARG A 68 5.91 -11.54 6.67
C ARG A 68 5.88 -13.03 6.30
N LEU A 69 4.77 -13.73 6.52
CA LEU A 69 4.62 -15.17 6.24
C LEU A 69 4.34 -15.54 4.77
N GLY A 70 4.46 -14.63 3.81
CA GLY A 70 4.44 -15.01 2.39
C GLY A 70 3.31 -14.42 1.54
N VAL A 71 2.62 -13.37 2.00
CA VAL A 71 1.65 -12.64 1.16
C VAL A 71 2.28 -11.35 0.69
N SER A 72 2.24 -11.08 -0.61
CA SER A 72 2.64 -9.80 -1.21
C SER A 72 1.81 -9.54 -2.47
N SER A 73 0.89 -8.58 -2.39
CA SER A 73 0.01 -8.27 -3.52
C SER A 73 -0.54 -6.85 -3.48
N ASN A 74 -1.00 -6.42 -4.65
CA ASN A 74 -1.83 -5.24 -4.82
C ASN A 74 -3.27 -5.69 -5.06
N LYS A 75 -4.22 -5.09 -4.36
CA LYS A 75 -5.64 -5.19 -4.69
C LYS A 75 -6.11 -3.87 -5.28
N VAL A 76 -6.71 -3.92 -6.46
CA VAL A 76 -7.23 -2.76 -7.17
C VAL A 76 -8.74 -2.89 -7.28
N ILE A 77 -9.46 -1.87 -6.83
CA ILE A 77 -10.92 -1.84 -6.77
C ILE A 77 -11.40 -0.58 -7.47
N GLY A 78 -12.03 -0.74 -8.64
CA GLY A 78 -12.66 0.38 -9.31
C GLY A 78 -13.84 0.91 -8.50
N TYR A 79 -14.06 2.21 -8.49
CA TYR A 79 -15.24 2.80 -7.86
C TYR A 79 -15.82 3.95 -8.68
N LYS A 80 -17.10 4.24 -8.43
CA LYS A 80 -17.80 5.42 -8.95
C LYS A 80 -18.58 6.06 -7.84
N ILE A 81 -18.53 7.38 -7.76
CA ILE A 81 -19.35 8.16 -6.84
C ILE A 81 -20.53 8.74 -7.61
N ARG A 82 -21.76 8.44 -7.18
CA ARG A 82 -22.99 8.98 -7.75
C ARG A 82 -23.93 9.39 -6.62
N ASN A 83 -24.31 10.67 -6.57
CA ASN A 83 -25.23 11.21 -5.57
C ASN A 83 -24.81 10.90 -4.12
N GLY A 84 -23.51 10.97 -3.81
CA GLY A 84 -22.96 10.65 -2.49
C GLY A 84 -22.85 9.15 -2.16
N SER A 85 -23.34 8.27 -3.03
CA SER A 85 -23.20 6.82 -2.89
C SER A 85 -22.02 6.30 -3.69
N ILE A 86 -21.28 5.36 -3.09
CA ILE A 86 -20.15 4.69 -3.74
C ILE A 86 -20.62 3.35 -4.31
N SER A 87 -20.32 3.11 -5.59
CA SER A 87 -20.46 1.81 -6.23
C SER A 87 -19.08 1.21 -6.48
N TRP A 88 -18.85 -0.01 -6.02
CA TRP A 88 -17.58 -0.72 -6.15
C TRP A 88 -17.64 -1.73 -7.28
N ALA A 89 -16.56 -1.84 -8.05
CA ALA A 89 -16.33 -2.94 -8.98
C ALA A 89 -15.74 -4.16 -8.24
N GLU A 90 -15.71 -5.30 -8.93
CA GLU A 90 -15.05 -6.50 -8.41
C GLU A 90 -13.55 -6.23 -8.16
N PRO A 91 -13.00 -6.60 -6.99
CA PRO A 91 -11.59 -6.41 -6.70
C PRO A 91 -10.70 -7.32 -7.55
N VAL A 92 -9.71 -6.75 -8.22
CA VAL A 92 -8.66 -7.51 -8.92
C VAL A 92 -7.42 -7.55 -8.03
N SER A 93 -6.90 -8.75 -7.79
CA SER A 93 -5.67 -8.94 -7.01
C SER A 93 -4.52 -9.32 -7.93
N GLN A 94 -3.37 -8.70 -7.74
CA GLN A 94 -2.15 -8.96 -8.49
C GLN A 94 -1.01 -9.21 -7.50
N GLU A 95 -0.34 -10.36 -7.62
CA GLU A 95 0.87 -10.63 -6.86
C GLU A 95 1.98 -9.64 -7.24
N LYS A 96 2.81 -9.28 -6.26
CA LYS A 96 3.96 -8.38 -6.46
C LYS A 96 5.18 -8.90 -5.72
N PRO A 97 6.40 -8.54 -6.15
CA PRO A 97 7.60 -8.80 -5.36
C PRO A 97 7.49 -8.20 -3.96
N PHE A 98 8.14 -8.85 -2.98
CA PHE A 98 8.31 -8.26 -1.66
C PHE A 98 9.21 -7.02 -1.76
N GLU A 99 8.78 -5.95 -1.12
CA GLU A 99 9.48 -4.69 -1.03
C GLU A 99 9.74 -4.28 0.42
N TRP A 100 8.93 -4.75 1.38
CA TRP A 100 9.00 -4.33 2.78
C TRP A 100 9.66 -5.36 3.69
N PHE A 101 9.26 -6.63 3.60
CA PHE A 101 9.72 -7.67 4.53
C PHE A 101 10.97 -8.41 4.09
N TYR A 102 11.17 -8.53 2.78
CA TYR A 102 12.30 -9.21 2.18
C TYR A 102 12.93 -8.27 1.16
N ASP A 103 14.26 -8.24 1.12
CA ASP A 103 14.94 -7.67 -0.03
C ASP A 103 14.63 -8.60 -1.20
N GLY A 104 14.07 -8.04 -2.30
CA GLY A 104 13.61 -8.83 -3.44
C GLY A 104 14.67 -9.84 -3.82
N LYS A 105 14.29 -11.11 -4.02
CA LYS A 105 15.24 -12.16 -4.39
C LYS A 105 16.08 -11.63 -5.55
N ASP A 106 17.35 -11.35 -5.29
CA ASP A 106 18.35 -11.29 -6.35
C ASP A 106 18.24 -12.64 -7.06
N GLY A 107 17.81 -12.60 -8.32
CA GLY A 107 17.62 -13.79 -9.12
C GLY A 107 18.91 -14.59 -9.11
N GLN A 108 18.87 -15.78 -8.50
CA GLN A 108 19.75 -16.86 -8.94
C GLN A 108 19.26 -17.23 -10.34
N SER A 109 19.98 -16.72 -11.33
CA SER A 109 19.97 -17.23 -12.70
C SER A 109 20.63 -18.60 -12.74
#